data_AF-A0A1I5ALT3-F1
#
_entry.id   AF-A0A1I5ALT3-F1
#
_cell.length_a   1.000
_cell.length_b   1.000
_cell.length_c   1.000
_cell.angle_alpha   90.00
_cell.angle_beta   90.00
_cell.angle_gamma   90.00
#
_symmetry.space_group_name_H-M   'P 1'
#
loop_
_entity.id
_entity.type
_entity.pdbx_description
1 polymer ?
#
loop_
_entity_poly.entity_id
_entity_poly.type
_entity_poly.pdbx_seq_one_letter_code
_entity_poly.pdbx_strand_id
1 'polypeptide(L)'
;MKTNFTTAKIKVLLLALFLVFGQFYSQLQNGSVGINTSSPNVNSVLDVVSGNNNKGILIPRLTENQRNAIIINKSKDDGLTIYNTTEDCFNYWSFADDEWKSVCGQMGKAVFTVDCSNTKVMGTYVKGRDLTTSNYLSIFVNVTKIGNYTISGTTINGYNFYGTGTFLNTGVQTIQIGGQGNPQNVQTDDVSLSANGTDVTCTPAVSVNVLSPAGSYTMSCGSAVANGVYKVGTALNSSNTITLPINVSSLGSYTITTNTVDGISFRGSGTFTSTGNQNITLSGTGTPSSTAMKTMTITSDSQGGVSTTCNVSIIVVVPKKTVLHIGLESAYGYSAFTGPSRSLMDSPTNFGTTASSIVKYEGFTHTSLGNSPSSAALQAALNAKPDIVIIGYNYTPNATDAGYIASYLNKKGIVIALTDDSGTAQNLFRGIFSDPTISASNGSGAGSVYALSNTDDPILNGPFGDVRGKNWGEDASATVNISGLTSGFIPYSYAQPINNATARTGISGLRSSNVNFIWFGDGGFLSNENANGNPYSSNTIEPFVAPSSGGYFPVQKATYGSAGNGYSAGGMQVQNSILFANMIAWAVKQAEFSGINTQ
;
A
#
# COMPACT_ATOMS: atom_id res chain seq x y z
N MET A 1 86.23 12.15 -107.19
CA MET A 1 85.05 13.05 -107.17
C MET A 1 84.14 12.62 -106.03
N LYS A 2 83.61 13.61 -105.29
CA LYS A 2 82.70 13.51 -104.13
C LYS A 2 81.65 12.40 -104.24
N THR A 3 81.58 11.50 -103.26
CA THR A 3 80.39 10.68 -102.99
C THR A 3 79.30 11.56 -102.40
N ASN A 4 78.54 12.23 -103.27
CA ASN A 4 77.34 12.96 -102.88
C ASN A 4 76.25 11.94 -102.52
N PHE A 5 76.12 11.61 -101.23
CA PHE A 5 74.91 10.98 -100.72
C PHE A 5 73.74 11.93 -100.95
N THR A 6 72.83 11.55 -101.85
CA THR A 6 71.63 12.33 -102.12
C THR A 6 70.68 12.27 -100.92
N THR A 7 70.21 13.43 -100.50
CA THR A 7 69.32 13.71 -99.36
C THR A 7 68.03 12.86 -99.33
N ALA A 8 67.69 12.19 -100.44
CA ALA A 8 66.57 11.28 -100.55
C ALA A 8 66.74 9.95 -99.79
N LYS A 9 67.96 9.39 -99.69
CA LYS A 9 68.17 8.08 -99.02
C LYS A 9 68.11 8.15 -97.50
N ILE A 10 68.48 9.30 -96.91
CA ILE A 10 68.38 9.55 -95.46
C ILE A 10 66.92 9.80 -95.04
N LYS A 11 66.11 10.46 -95.88
CA LYS A 11 64.68 10.67 -95.64
C LYS A 11 63.87 9.37 -95.70
N VAL A 12 64.22 8.44 -96.59
CA VAL A 12 63.57 7.11 -96.66
C VAL A 12 63.96 6.23 -95.47
N LEU A 13 65.21 6.32 -94.97
CA LEU A 13 65.64 5.61 -93.76
C LEU A 13 64.99 6.19 -92.49
N LEU A 14 64.85 7.51 -92.39
CA LEU A 14 64.14 8.18 -91.29
C LEU A 14 62.63 7.94 -91.32
N LEU A 15 62.01 7.88 -92.51
CA LEU A 15 60.59 7.53 -92.66
C LEU A 15 60.34 6.04 -92.36
N ALA A 16 61.27 5.15 -92.72
CA ALA A 16 61.22 3.74 -92.34
C ALA A 16 61.43 3.54 -90.82
N LEU A 17 62.34 4.30 -90.18
CA LEU A 17 62.45 4.30 -88.72
C LEU A 17 61.20 4.87 -88.02
N PHE A 18 60.58 5.91 -88.58
CA PHE A 18 59.32 6.48 -88.04
C PHE A 18 58.12 5.53 -88.20
N LEU A 19 58.05 4.78 -89.30
CA LEU A 19 56.97 3.81 -89.55
C LEU A 19 57.15 2.50 -88.75
N VAL A 20 58.39 2.13 -88.40
CA VAL A 20 58.68 1.00 -87.51
C VAL A 20 58.50 1.37 -86.03
N PHE A 21 58.76 2.62 -85.62
CA PHE A 21 58.47 3.09 -84.25
C PHE A 21 56.97 3.25 -83.96
N GLY A 22 56.14 3.54 -84.98
CA GLY A 22 54.69 3.68 -84.81
C GLY A 22 53.93 2.36 -84.59
N GLN A 23 54.51 1.20 -84.94
CA GLN A 23 53.86 -0.09 -84.77
C GLN A 23 54.08 -0.74 -83.38
N PHE A 24 54.99 -0.24 -82.54
CA PHE A 24 55.26 -0.81 -81.21
C PHE A 24 54.37 -0.32 -80.07
N TYR A 25 53.38 0.56 -80.33
CA TYR A 25 52.36 0.95 -79.33
C TYR A 25 50.95 0.40 -79.63
N SER A 26 50.86 -0.61 -80.48
CA SER A 26 49.69 -1.48 -80.55
C SER A 26 49.79 -2.53 -79.45
N GLN A 27 49.20 -2.27 -78.28
CA GLN A 27 48.96 -3.33 -77.28
C GLN A 27 47.83 -4.24 -77.77
N LEU A 28 48.22 -5.20 -78.62
CA LEU A 28 47.49 -6.45 -78.83
C LEU A 28 47.85 -7.41 -77.70
N GLN A 29 47.31 -7.14 -76.51
CA GLN A 29 47.05 -8.09 -75.43
C GLN A 29 46.26 -7.33 -74.36
N ASN A 30 45.09 -7.83 -73.96
CA ASN A 30 44.16 -7.18 -73.02
C ASN A 30 44.83 -6.83 -71.68
N GLY A 31 45.49 -5.68 -71.62
CA GLY A 31 46.02 -5.09 -70.40
C GLY A 31 44.97 -4.24 -69.70
N SER A 32 45.11 -4.11 -68.38
CA SER A 32 44.31 -3.21 -67.57
C SER A 32 44.49 -1.75 -68.04
N VAL A 33 43.39 -1.01 -68.17
CA VAL A 33 43.40 0.42 -68.49
C VAL A 33 43.63 1.19 -67.20
N GLY A 34 44.82 1.78 -67.03
CA GLY A 34 45.11 2.69 -65.93
C GLY A 34 44.80 4.13 -66.29
N ILE A 35 43.95 4.80 -65.50
CA ILE A 35 43.82 6.26 -65.52
C ILE A 35 44.63 6.81 -64.36
N ASN A 36 45.68 7.59 -64.68
CA ASN A 36 46.56 8.22 -63.72
C ASN A 36 47.36 7.23 -62.83
N THR A 37 47.60 6.01 -63.34
CA THR A 37 48.55 5.01 -62.81
C THR A 37 49.24 4.29 -63.97
N SER A 38 50.54 4.02 -63.85
CA SER A 38 51.33 3.22 -64.81
C SER A 38 51.40 1.74 -64.43
N SER A 39 50.85 1.36 -63.28
CA SER A 39 50.77 -0.01 -62.81
C SER A 39 49.34 -0.29 -62.35
N PRO A 40 48.39 -0.40 -63.29
CA PRO A 40 46.99 -0.64 -62.96
C PRO A 40 46.85 -2.02 -62.33
N ASN A 41 45.94 -2.16 -61.36
CA ASN A 41 45.72 -3.39 -60.61
C ASN A 41 45.48 -4.57 -61.56
N VAL A 42 46.22 -5.66 -61.35
CA VAL A 42 46.21 -6.86 -62.21
C VAL A 42 44.84 -7.55 -62.29
N ASN A 43 43.97 -7.32 -61.30
CA ASN A 43 42.62 -7.89 -61.26
C ASN A 43 41.55 -6.95 -61.84
N SER A 44 41.93 -5.77 -62.34
CA SER A 44 40.99 -4.78 -62.86
C SER A 44 41.19 -4.59 -64.37
N VAL A 45 40.10 -4.46 -65.12
CA VAL A 45 40.18 -4.04 -66.53
C VAL A 45 40.27 -2.52 -66.64
N LEU A 46 39.77 -1.79 -65.64
CA LEU A 46 39.90 -0.33 -65.49
C LEU A 46 40.32 -0.01 -64.05
N ASP A 47 41.49 0.59 -63.87
CA ASP A 47 41.98 1.10 -62.59
C ASP A 47 42.08 2.64 -62.66
N VAL A 48 41.44 3.32 -61.72
CA VAL A 48 41.40 4.79 -61.69
C VAL A 48 41.99 5.26 -60.37
N VAL A 49 43.19 5.84 -60.43
CA VAL A 49 43.87 6.38 -59.25
C VAL A 49 43.69 7.90 -59.20
N SER A 50 43.15 8.40 -58.10
CA SER A 50 42.88 9.82 -57.91
C SER A 50 44.17 10.65 -57.82
N GLY A 51 44.41 11.53 -58.80
CA GLY A 51 45.56 12.45 -58.75
C GLY A 51 45.39 13.45 -57.61
N ASN A 52 46.39 13.57 -56.74
CA ASN A 52 46.34 14.37 -55.50
C ASN A 52 45.18 14.00 -54.55
N ASN A 53 44.59 12.80 -54.68
CA ASN A 53 43.46 12.32 -53.88
C ASN A 53 42.22 13.24 -53.89
N ASN A 54 41.98 14.02 -54.95
CA ASN A 54 40.88 15.00 -55.02
C ASN A 54 39.91 14.83 -56.21
N LYS A 55 39.97 13.70 -56.90
CA LYS A 55 39.10 13.36 -58.06
C LYS A 55 38.39 12.02 -57.85
N GLY A 56 37.22 11.85 -58.45
CA GLY A 56 36.45 10.61 -58.45
C GLY A 56 36.01 10.18 -59.85
N ILE A 57 35.18 9.14 -59.93
CA ILE A 57 34.58 8.63 -61.18
C ILE A 57 33.07 8.90 -61.20
N LEU A 58 32.57 9.35 -62.34
CA LEU A 58 31.13 9.33 -62.64
C LEU A 58 30.85 8.14 -63.55
N ILE A 59 30.08 7.18 -63.05
CA ILE A 59 29.52 6.10 -63.86
C ILE A 59 28.18 6.55 -64.49
N PRO A 60 27.58 5.79 -65.43
CA PRO A 60 26.31 6.18 -66.05
C PRO A 60 25.23 6.50 -65.00
N ARG A 61 24.62 7.69 -65.12
CA ARG A 61 23.61 8.20 -64.19
C ARG A 61 22.24 8.14 -64.85
N LEU A 62 21.32 7.39 -64.26
CA LEU A 62 19.98 7.14 -64.82
C LEU A 62 18.91 7.41 -63.76
N THR A 63 17.70 7.76 -64.18
CA THR A 63 16.51 7.67 -63.31
C THR A 63 16.06 6.22 -63.20
N GLU A 64 15.22 5.89 -62.21
CA GLU A 64 14.68 4.53 -62.05
C GLU A 64 13.94 4.05 -63.32
N ASN A 65 13.17 4.93 -63.96
CA ASN A 65 12.47 4.63 -65.21
C ASN A 65 13.43 4.34 -66.36
N GLN A 66 14.52 5.09 -66.48
CA GLN A 66 15.54 4.87 -67.51
C GLN A 66 16.34 3.58 -67.25
N ARG A 67 16.65 3.27 -65.99
CA ARG A 67 17.25 1.99 -65.58
C ARG A 67 16.35 0.82 -65.95
N ASN A 68 15.05 0.90 -65.64
CA ASN A 68 14.08 -0.16 -65.92
C ASN A 68 13.83 -0.37 -67.42
N ALA A 69 14.14 0.62 -68.27
CA ALA A 69 14.05 0.50 -69.72
C ALA A 69 15.26 -0.22 -70.36
N ILE A 70 16.31 -0.52 -69.59
CA ILE A 70 17.46 -1.30 -70.08
C ILE A 70 17.00 -2.74 -70.36
N ILE A 71 17.18 -3.19 -71.60
CA ILE A 71 16.94 -4.60 -71.98
C ILE A 71 18.12 -5.43 -71.48
N ILE A 72 17.90 -6.17 -70.40
CA ILE A 72 18.94 -6.96 -69.75
C ILE A 72 19.20 -8.29 -70.47
N ASN A 73 20.46 -8.54 -70.80
CA ASN A 73 20.98 -9.85 -71.13
C ASN A 73 21.53 -10.53 -69.87
N LYS A 74 20.67 -11.35 -69.24
CA LYS A 74 20.88 -11.88 -67.88
C LYS A 74 22.28 -12.45 -67.61
N SER A 75 22.85 -13.23 -68.52
CA SER A 75 24.15 -13.89 -68.32
C SER A 75 25.37 -13.03 -68.63
N LYS A 76 25.17 -11.88 -69.30
CA LYS A 76 26.26 -10.97 -69.70
C LYS A 76 26.30 -9.67 -68.91
N ASP A 77 25.17 -9.29 -68.32
CA ASP A 77 25.03 -8.02 -67.61
C ASP A 77 25.14 -8.18 -66.08
N ASP A 78 25.58 -9.34 -65.58
CA ASP A 78 25.82 -9.53 -64.15
C ASP A 78 26.89 -8.54 -63.65
N GLY A 79 26.54 -7.73 -62.65
CA GLY A 79 27.39 -6.64 -62.17
C GLY A 79 27.33 -5.34 -62.98
N LEU A 80 26.43 -5.22 -63.97
CA LEU A 80 26.19 -3.97 -64.70
C LEU A 80 25.79 -2.88 -63.70
N THR A 81 26.63 -1.85 -63.54
CA THR A 81 26.49 -0.84 -62.48
C THR A 81 26.15 0.53 -63.03
N ILE A 82 25.15 1.18 -62.43
CA ILE A 82 24.73 2.55 -62.72
C ILE A 82 24.55 3.32 -61.42
N TYR A 83 24.53 4.65 -61.49
CA TYR A 83 24.11 5.50 -60.38
C TYR A 83 22.66 5.95 -60.63
N ASN A 84 21.73 5.46 -59.81
CA ASN A 84 20.32 5.77 -59.91
C ASN A 84 20.02 7.10 -59.21
N THR A 85 19.77 8.13 -60.00
CA THR A 85 19.46 9.50 -59.55
C THR A 85 18.09 9.63 -58.88
N THR A 86 17.19 8.66 -59.04
CA THR A 86 15.91 8.61 -58.32
C THR A 86 16.07 8.04 -56.91
N GLU A 87 16.95 7.04 -56.76
CA GLU A 87 17.30 6.44 -55.46
C GLU A 87 18.50 7.13 -54.78
N ASP A 88 19.16 8.06 -55.48
CA ASP A 88 20.43 8.70 -55.10
C ASP A 88 21.55 7.70 -54.73
N CYS A 89 21.55 6.53 -55.37
CA CYS A 89 22.38 5.39 -54.99
C CYS A 89 22.91 4.60 -56.18
N PHE A 90 24.00 3.88 -55.99
CA PHE A 90 24.47 2.85 -56.93
C PHE A 90 23.46 1.70 -57.03
N ASN A 91 23.12 1.32 -58.25
CA ASN A 91 22.42 0.07 -58.53
C ASN A 91 23.31 -0.83 -59.39
N TYR A 92 23.20 -2.14 -59.18
CA TYR A 92 23.81 -3.14 -60.07
C TYR A 92 22.79 -4.21 -60.44
N TRP A 93 22.90 -4.75 -61.66
CA TRP A 93 22.11 -5.91 -62.04
C TRP A 93 22.69 -7.18 -61.39
N SER A 94 21.85 -7.94 -60.68
CA SER A 94 22.22 -9.23 -60.10
C SER A 94 21.63 -10.35 -60.94
N PHE A 95 22.49 -11.19 -61.52
CA PHE A 95 22.03 -12.39 -62.21
C PHE A 95 21.40 -13.42 -61.25
N ALA A 96 21.94 -13.55 -60.04
CA ALA A 96 21.47 -14.52 -59.05
C ALA A 96 20.04 -14.27 -58.58
N ASP A 97 19.67 -12.99 -58.41
CA ASP A 97 18.36 -12.58 -57.91
C ASP A 97 17.40 -12.08 -59.01
N ASP A 98 17.86 -12.07 -60.27
CA ASP A 98 17.12 -11.62 -61.45
C ASP A 98 16.50 -10.20 -61.31
N GLU A 99 17.21 -9.31 -60.62
CA GLU A 99 16.74 -7.94 -60.36
C GLU A 99 17.87 -6.92 -60.26
N TRP A 100 17.50 -5.64 -60.38
CA TRP A 100 18.37 -4.52 -60.01
C TRP A 100 18.46 -4.42 -58.49
N LYS A 101 19.67 -4.54 -57.95
CA LYS A 101 19.96 -4.38 -56.52
C LYS A 101 20.51 -2.99 -56.24
N SER A 102 20.12 -2.43 -55.10
CA SER A 102 20.66 -1.17 -54.59
C SER A 102 21.77 -1.44 -53.57
N VAL A 103 22.92 -0.80 -53.73
CA VAL A 103 24.11 -1.02 -52.87
C VAL A 103 23.96 -0.31 -51.51
N CYS A 104 23.05 0.66 -51.41
CA CYS A 104 22.86 1.46 -50.19
C CYS A 104 21.89 0.81 -49.18
N GLY A 105 21.45 -0.44 -49.42
CA GLY A 105 20.63 -1.20 -48.46
C GLY A 105 19.24 -0.65 -48.18
N GLN A 106 18.78 0.39 -48.89
CA GLN A 106 17.44 0.91 -48.74
C GLN A 106 16.44 0.03 -49.49
N MET A 107 15.61 -0.71 -48.76
CA MET A 107 14.41 -1.29 -49.33
C MET A 107 13.54 -0.15 -49.90
N GLY A 108 13.02 -0.32 -51.12
CA GLY A 108 12.16 0.70 -51.76
C GLY A 108 10.90 1.02 -50.93
N LYS A 109 10.08 1.97 -51.38
CA LYS A 109 8.80 2.27 -50.70
C LYS A 109 7.91 1.03 -50.67
N ALA A 110 7.35 0.73 -49.50
CA ALA A 110 6.34 -0.30 -49.36
C ALA A 110 5.05 0.08 -50.09
N VAL A 111 4.30 -0.93 -50.53
CA VAL A 111 2.94 -0.77 -51.03
C VAL A 111 2.02 -1.52 -50.08
N PHE A 112 1.04 -0.81 -49.53
CA PHE A 112 0.10 -1.34 -48.55
C PHE A 112 -1.21 -0.54 -48.54
N THR A 113 -2.26 -1.14 -47.99
CA THR A 113 -3.53 -0.45 -47.69
C THR A 113 -3.73 -0.38 -46.17
N VAL A 114 -4.36 0.68 -45.68
CA VAL A 114 -4.72 0.82 -44.26
C VAL A 114 -6.13 0.28 -44.04
N ASP A 115 -6.29 -0.54 -43.01
CA ASP A 115 -7.59 -1.02 -42.53
C ASP A 115 -8.05 -0.16 -41.35
N CYS A 116 -8.85 0.87 -41.66
CA CYS A 116 -9.35 1.79 -40.64
C CYS A 116 -10.37 1.12 -39.69
N SER A 117 -11.07 0.08 -40.13
CA SER A 117 -12.10 -0.58 -39.30
C SER A 117 -11.50 -1.32 -38.09
N ASN A 118 -10.28 -1.82 -38.25
CA ASN A 118 -9.53 -2.48 -37.19
C ASN A 118 -8.53 -1.55 -36.49
N THR A 119 -8.30 -0.34 -37.02
CA THR A 119 -7.39 0.64 -36.41
C THR A 119 -7.98 1.17 -35.10
N LYS A 120 -7.19 1.14 -34.01
CA LYS A 120 -7.64 1.52 -32.67
C LYS A 120 -6.86 2.70 -32.12
N VAL A 121 -7.57 3.61 -31.45
CA VAL A 121 -6.97 4.66 -30.63
C VAL A 121 -6.63 4.06 -29.26
N MET A 122 -5.37 4.20 -28.86
CA MET A 122 -4.86 3.74 -27.58
C MET A 122 -4.46 4.94 -26.72
N GLY A 123 -4.68 4.80 -25.41
CA GLY A 123 -4.45 5.85 -24.43
C GLY A 123 -5.69 6.71 -24.17
N THR A 124 -5.60 7.54 -23.14
CA THR A 124 -6.64 8.52 -22.78
C THR A 124 -6.15 9.92 -23.15
N TYR A 125 -6.98 10.68 -23.84
CA TYR A 125 -6.65 12.02 -24.33
C TYR A 125 -7.40 13.02 -23.48
N VAL A 126 -6.70 13.99 -22.90
CA VAL A 126 -7.26 14.96 -21.95
C VAL A 126 -6.83 16.34 -22.37
N LYS A 127 -7.76 17.29 -22.41
CA LYS A 127 -7.46 18.69 -22.73
C LYS A 127 -6.31 19.24 -21.86
N GLY A 128 -5.37 19.93 -22.47
CA GLY A 128 -4.25 20.59 -21.81
C GLY A 128 -3.13 19.67 -21.35
N ARG A 129 -3.22 18.34 -21.57
CA ARG A 129 -2.17 17.38 -21.20
C ARG A 129 -1.38 16.91 -22.42
N ASP A 130 -0.06 16.94 -22.32
CA ASP A 130 0.82 16.42 -23.36
C ASP A 130 0.61 14.92 -23.55
N LEU A 131 0.64 14.49 -24.82
CA LEU A 131 0.60 13.08 -25.15
C LEU A 131 1.87 12.37 -24.69
N THR A 132 1.70 11.16 -24.19
CA THR A 132 2.78 10.29 -23.72
C THR A 132 2.94 9.10 -24.67
N THR A 133 3.90 8.22 -24.42
CA THR A 133 4.07 6.97 -25.17
C THR A 133 2.86 6.02 -25.09
N SER A 134 1.97 6.21 -24.11
CA SER A 134 0.71 5.46 -24.00
C SER A 134 -0.38 5.95 -24.97
N ASN A 135 -0.19 7.11 -25.59
CA ASN A 135 -1.10 7.69 -26.57
C ASN A 135 -0.60 7.37 -27.99
N TYR A 136 -1.24 6.42 -28.66
CA TYR A 136 -0.84 5.99 -30.00
C TYR A 136 -2.02 5.43 -30.79
N LEU A 137 -1.86 5.31 -32.11
CA LEU A 137 -2.77 4.53 -32.94
C LEU A 137 -2.17 3.15 -33.20
N SER A 138 -2.96 2.10 -32.97
CA SER A 138 -2.66 0.74 -33.39
C SER A 138 -3.27 0.54 -34.78
N ILE A 139 -2.46 0.76 -35.82
CA ILE A 139 -2.90 0.74 -37.22
C ILE A 139 -2.73 -0.66 -37.81
N PHE A 140 -3.78 -1.16 -38.45
CA PHE A 140 -3.75 -2.39 -39.22
C PHE A 140 -3.52 -2.05 -40.69
N VAL A 141 -2.57 -2.73 -41.33
CA VAL A 141 -2.26 -2.54 -42.74
C VAL A 141 -2.15 -3.88 -43.45
N ASN A 142 -2.46 -3.93 -44.74
CA ASN A 142 -2.22 -5.09 -45.59
C ASN A 142 -1.10 -4.77 -46.58
N VAL A 143 0.07 -5.39 -46.40
CA VAL A 143 1.30 -5.11 -47.16
C VAL A 143 1.38 -6.01 -48.38
N THR A 144 1.41 -5.41 -49.58
CA THR A 144 1.55 -6.12 -50.85
C THR A 144 2.96 -6.04 -51.43
N LYS A 145 3.76 -5.05 -51.02
CA LYS A 145 5.19 -4.94 -51.33
C LYS A 145 5.96 -4.54 -50.07
N ILE A 146 6.97 -5.34 -49.71
CA ILE A 146 7.92 -5.03 -48.63
C ILE A 146 8.65 -3.72 -48.91
N GLY A 147 9.03 -2.99 -47.87
CA GLY A 147 9.67 -1.69 -48.05
C GLY A 147 9.52 -0.75 -46.87
N ASN A 148 10.07 0.45 -47.03
CA ASN A 148 9.93 1.51 -46.04
C ASN A 148 8.52 2.13 -46.09
N TYR A 149 8.00 2.50 -44.92
CA TYR A 149 6.73 3.19 -44.79
C TYR A 149 6.85 4.45 -43.93
N THR A 150 5.94 5.38 -44.17
CA THR A 150 5.68 6.55 -43.31
C THR A 150 4.17 6.70 -43.20
N ILE A 151 3.66 6.80 -41.98
CA ILE A 151 2.26 7.14 -41.72
C ILE A 151 2.21 8.34 -40.79
N SER A 152 1.35 9.29 -41.13
CA SER A 152 1.04 10.44 -40.30
C SER A 152 -0.47 10.53 -40.07
N GLY A 153 -0.88 11.06 -38.94
CA GLY A 153 -2.26 11.38 -38.61
C GLY A 153 -2.33 12.78 -38.04
N THR A 154 -3.12 13.66 -38.63
CA THR A 154 -3.28 15.03 -38.13
C THR A 154 -4.63 15.21 -37.46
N THR A 155 -4.67 16.06 -36.43
CA THR A 155 -5.91 16.52 -35.80
C THR A 155 -5.93 18.05 -35.79
N ILE A 156 -7.12 18.64 -35.74
CA ILE A 156 -7.28 20.10 -35.60
C ILE A 156 -7.11 20.59 -34.15
N ASN A 157 -6.88 19.67 -33.21
CA ASN A 157 -6.98 19.94 -31.78
C ASN A 157 -5.60 20.00 -31.08
N GLY A 158 -4.54 20.29 -31.82
CA GLY A 158 -3.20 20.57 -31.25
C GLY A 158 -2.31 19.35 -31.00
N TYR A 159 -2.68 18.17 -31.52
CA TYR A 159 -1.85 16.96 -31.48
C TYR A 159 -1.91 16.18 -32.79
N ASN A 160 -0.92 15.31 -33.01
CA ASN A 160 -0.79 14.51 -34.22
C ASN A 160 -0.14 13.16 -33.93
N PHE A 161 -0.14 12.28 -34.92
CA PHE A 161 0.45 10.95 -34.88
C PHE A 161 1.48 10.81 -35.99
N TYR A 162 2.56 10.08 -35.72
CA TYR A 162 3.61 9.85 -36.71
C TYR A 162 4.30 8.51 -36.45
N GLY A 163 4.63 7.81 -37.54
CA GLY A 163 5.42 6.59 -37.47
C GLY A 163 6.09 6.26 -38.79
N THR A 164 7.30 5.71 -38.70
CA THR A 164 8.11 5.26 -39.84
C THR A 164 8.73 3.92 -39.53
N GLY A 165 8.96 3.11 -40.55
CA GLY A 165 9.66 1.84 -40.40
C GLY A 165 9.79 1.08 -41.71
N THR A 166 10.01 -0.22 -41.60
CA THR A 166 10.16 -1.12 -42.76
C THR A 166 9.28 -2.35 -42.57
N PHE A 167 8.48 -2.69 -43.58
CA PHE A 167 7.82 -3.98 -43.65
C PHE A 167 8.78 -5.01 -44.25
N LEU A 168 9.07 -6.07 -43.49
CA LEU A 168 9.95 -7.17 -43.91
C LEU A 168 9.16 -8.36 -44.50
N ASN A 169 7.84 -8.37 -44.34
CA ASN A 169 6.95 -9.42 -44.83
C ASN A 169 5.71 -8.80 -45.48
N THR A 170 5.11 -9.51 -46.44
CA THR A 170 3.78 -9.20 -46.99
C THR A 170 2.67 -9.71 -46.06
N GLY A 171 1.43 -9.32 -46.34
CA GLY A 171 0.24 -9.69 -45.56
C GLY A 171 -0.14 -8.66 -44.50
N VAL A 172 -1.05 -9.04 -43.60
CA VAL A 172 -1.57 -8.15 -42.56
C VAL A 172 -0.51 -7.90 -41.49
N GLN A 173 -0.22 -6.63 -41.24
CA GLN A 173 0.71 -6.18 -40.21
C GLN A 173 -0.01 -5.20 -39.28
N THR A 174 0.41 -5.19 -38.01
CA THR A 174 -0.04 -4.19 -37.02
C THR A 174 1.14 -3.30 -36.66
N ILE A 175 0.96 -1.99 -36.75
CA ILE A 175 1.99 -1.01 -36.42
C ILE A 175 1.45 -0.01 -35.40
N GLN A 176 2.34 0.43 -34.52
CA GLN A 176 2.06 1.46 -33.55
C GLN A 176 2.65 2.78 -34.03
N ILE A 177 1.81 3.81 -34.21
CA ILE A 177 2.28 5.17 -34.49
C ILE A 177 2.02 6.08 -33.28
N GLY A 178 3.09 6.65 -32.73
CA GLY A 178 3.04 7.44 -31.51
C GLY A 178 2.34 8.78 -31.73
N GLY A 179 1.55 9.20 -30.74
CA GLY A 179 0.99 10.54 -30.65
C GLY A 179 1.97 11.53 -30.03
N GLN A 180 1.90 12.78 -30.47
CA GLN A 180 2.66 13.90 -29.93
C GLN A 180 1.81 15.18 -29.94
N GLY A 181 2.13 16.15 -29.08
CA GLY A 181 1.39 17.40 -28.94
C GLY A 181 0.43 17.42 -27.73
N ASN A 182 -0.48 18.38 -27.71
CA ASN A 182 -1.32 18.71 -26.56
C ASN A 182 -2.77 18.99 -27.02
N PRO A 183 -3.78 18.19 -26.62
CA PRO A 183 -5.18 18.43 -26.97
C PRO A 183 -5.72 19.76 -26.41
N GLN A 184 -6.38 20.60 -27.21
CA GLN A 184 -6.79 21.96 -26.80
C GLN A 184 -8.26 22.06 -26.33
N ASN A 185 -9.14 21.27 -26.92
CA ASN A 185 -10.60 21.33 -26.70
C ASN A 185 -11.15 19.96 -26.31
N VAL A 186 -12.20 19.96 -25.48
CA VAL A 186 -12.94 18.73 -25.11
C VAL A 186 -13.93 18.43 -26.24
N GLN A 187 -13.64 17.43 -27.05
CA GLN A 187 -14.44 17.04 -28.22
C GLN A 187 -14.02 15.65 -28.74
N THR A 188 -14.77 15.14 -29.72
CA THR A 188 -14.34 14.00 -30.53
C THR A 188 -13.59 14.51 -31.75
N ASP A 189 -12.33 14.08 -31.90
CA ASP A 189 -11.45 14.46 -33.00
C ASP A 189 -11.30 13.31 -34.01
N ASP A 190 -11.65 13.54 -35.27
CA ASP A 190 -11.37 12.60 -36.35
C ASP A 190 -9.92 12.78 -36.83
N VAL A 191 -9.18 11.67 -36.93
CA VAL A 191 -7.78 11.68 -37.37
C VAL A 191 -7.72 11.62 -38.90
N SER A 192 -7.11 12.63 -39.51
CA SER A 192 -6.82 12.65 -40.95
C SER A 192 -5.52 11.91 -41.23
N LEU A 193 -5.61 10.67 -41.73
CA LEU A 193 -4.47 9.78 -41.99
C LEU A 193 -3.86 9.98 -43.38
N SER A 194 -2.53 9.92 -43.47
CA SER A 194 -1.77 9.89 -44.72
C SER A 194 -0.69 8.81 -44.64
N ALA A 195 -0.61 7.97 -45.68
CA ALA A 195 0.34 6.87 -45.81
C ALA A 195 1.24 7.09 -47.04
N ASN A 196 2.55 7.10 -46.83
CA ASN A 196 3.57 7.36 -47.85
C ASN A 196 3.36 8.66 -48.65
N GLY A 197 2.70 9.66 -48.04
CA GLY A 197 2.39 10.96 -48.65
C GLY A 197 1.04 11.02 -49.39
N THR A 198 0.24 9.96 -49.33
CA THR A 198 -1.10 9.89 -49.93
C THR A 198 -2.16 9.81 -48.84
N ASP A 199 -3.24 10.59 -48.97
CA ASP A 199 -4.35 10.59 -48.02
C ASP A 199 -5.07 9.24 -47.97
N VAL A 200 -5.43 8.82 -46.77
CA VAL A 200 -6.17 7.59 -46.48
C VAL A 200 -7.58 7.98 -46.08
N THR A 201 -8.57 7.61 -46.90
CA THR A 201 -9.98 7.81 -46.55
C THR A 201 -10.46 6.67 -45.65
N CYS A 202 -10.83 6.99 -44.41
CA CYS A 202 -11.32 6.02 -43.44
C CYS A 202 -12.84 6.08 -43.29
N THR A 203 -13.49 4.92 -43.45
CA THR A 203 -14.93 4.73 -43.20
C THR A 203 -15.13 3.45 -42.38
N PRO A 204 -15.49 3.52 -41.09
CA PRO A 204 -15.68 4.72 -40.26
C PRO A 204 -14.37 5.48 -39.99
N ALA A 205 -14.50 6.74 -39.58
CA ALA A 205 -13.36 7.57 -39.18
C ALA A 205 -12.67 7.01 -37.93
N VAL A 206 -11.35 7.20 -37.84
CA VAL A 206 -10.58 6.91 -36.63
C VAL A 206 -10.73 8.11 -35.69
N SER A 207 -11.61 7.99 -34.70
CA SER A 207 -11.95 9.10 -33.81
C SER A 207 -11.33 8.97 -32.42
N VAL A 208 -10.79 10.08 -31.90
CA VAL A 208 -10.22 10.20 -30.55
C VAL A 208 -11.17 11.03 -29.70
N ASN A 209 -11.61 10.51 -28.56
CA ASN A 209 -12.41 11.29 -27.61
C ASN A 209 -11.50 12.03 -26.62
N VAL A 210 -11.44 13.36 -26.70
CA VAL A 210 -10.67 14.21 -25.79
C VAL A 210 -11.53 14.61 -24.61
N LEU A 211 -11.12 14.16 -23.43
CA LEU A 211 -11.85 14.34 -22.18
C LEU A 211 -11.50 15.65 -21.46
N SER A 212 -12.39 16.05 -20.54
CA SER A 212 -12.16 17.19 -19.65
C SER A 212 -11.00 16.94 -18.68
N PRO A 213 -10.21 17.97 -18.31
CA PRO A 213 -9.19 17.87 -17.27
C PRO A 213 -9.75 17.48 -15.89
N ALA A 214 -11.04 17.73 -15.68
CA ALA A 214 -11.79 17.30 -14.50
C ALA A 214 -13.20 16.84 -14.91
N GLY A 215 -13.60 15.65 -14.45
CA GLY A 215 -14.97 15.16 -14.59
C GLY A 215 -15.95 15.91 -13.69
N SER A 216 -17.25 15.68 -13.90
CA SER A 216 -18.32 16.18 -13.02
C SER A 216 -18.93 15.00 -12.28
N TYR A 217 -18.87 14.99 -10.96
CA TYR A 217 -19.33 13.88 -10.11
C TYR A 217 -19.74 14.33 -8.71
N THR A 218 -20.74 13.69 -8.12
CA THR A 218 -21.13 13.90 -6.71
C THR A 218 -20.50 12.83 -5.82
N MET A 219 -20.02 13.22 -4.64
CA MET A 219 -19.49 12.28 -3.65
C MET A 219 -20.57 11.82 -2.66
N SER A 220 -20.73 10.51 -2.48
CA SER A 220 -21.69 9.91 -1.55
C SER A 220 -21.06 9.72 -0.17
N CYS A 221 -20.81 10.83 0.51
CA CYS A 221 -19.90 10.85 1.64
C CYS A 221 -20.36 10.11 2.90
N GLY A 222 -21.68 9.97 3.11
CA GLY A 222 -22.21 9.13 4.18
C GLY A 222 -21.92 7.64 4.02
N SER A 223 -21.46 7.22 2.84
CA SER A 223 -21.10 5.85 2.51
C SER A 223 -19.59 5.66 2.29
N ALA A 224 -18.77 6.67 2.60
CA ALA A 224 -17.32 6.52 2.57
C ALA A 224 -16.85 5.58 3.69
N VAL A 225 -15.99 4.62 3.35
CA VAL A 225 -15.51 3.60 4.29
C VAL A 225 -13.99 3.66 4.39
N ALA A 226 -13.48 3.81 5.61
CA ALA A 226 -12.06 3.65 5.91
C ALA A 226 -11.73 2.16 6.09
N ASN A 227 -10.74 1.67 5.36
CA ASN A 227 -10.27 0.29 5.39
C ASN A 227 -8.90 0.20 6.05
N GLY A 228 -8.57 -0.99 6.58
CA GLY A 228 -7.31 -1.27 7.26
C GLY A 228 -7.35 -0.92 8.76
N VAL A 229 -6.30 -1.35 9.47
CA VAL A 229 -6.11 -1.06 10.90
C VAL A 229 -5.04 0.02 11.05
N TYR A 230 -5.37 1.08 11.78
CA TYR A 230 -4.51 2.24 11.98
C TYR A 230 -3.94 2.21 13.40
N LYS A 231 -2.62 2.36 13.54
CA LYS A 231 -1.91 2.21 14.82
C LYS A 231 -0.93 3.34 15.04
N VAL A 232 -0.85 3.81 16.29
CA VAL A 232 0.13 4.84 16.69
C VAL A 232 1.54 4.37 16.35
N GLY A 233 2.35 5.27 15.79
CA GLY A 233 3.74 5.00 15.43
C GLY A 233 3.94 4.03 14.26
N THR A 234 2.87 3.50 13.66
CA THR A 234 2.96 2.57 12.52
C THR A 234 2.63 3.28 11.21
N ALA A 235 3.56 3.24 10.26
CA ALA A 235 3.34 3.82 8.94
C ALA A 235 2.18 3.11 8.20
N LEU A 236 1.36 3.88 7.50
CA LEU A 236 0.28 3.34 6.66
C LEU A 236 0.84 2.50 5.51
N ASN A 237 0.13 1.44 5.16
CA ASN A 237 0.48 0.53 4.06
C ASN A 237 -0.67 0.41 3.04
N SER A 238 -0.53 -0.48 2.06
CA SER A 238 -1.50 -0.67 0.97
C SER A 238 -2.92 -1.07 1.42
N SER A 239 -3.08 -1.58 2.64
CA SER A 239 -4.41 -1.90 3.20
C SER A 239 -5.13 -0.68 3.80
N ASN A 240 -4.40 0.40 4.11
CA ASN A 240 -4.96 1.61 4.70
C ASN A 240 -5.49 2.52 3.58
N THR A 241 -6.79 2.41 3.31
CA THR A 241 -7.44 3.14 2.21
C THR A 241 -8.78 3.74 2.64
N ILE A 242 -9.31 4.65 1.84
CA ILE A 242 -10.71 5.07 1.90
C ILE A 242 -11.39 4.63 0.61
N THR A 243 -12.47 3.87 0.71
CA THR A 243 -13.40 3.63 -0.40
C THR A 243 -14.44 4.74 -0.42
N LEU A 244 -14.45 5.55 -1.47
CA LEU A 244 -15.37 6.68 -1.66
C LEU A 244 -16.33 6.38 -2.81
N PRO A 245 -17.61 6.11 -2.53
CA PRO A 245 -18.62 6.01 -3.57
C PRO A 245 -18.93 7.39 -4.16
N ILE A 246 -19.05 7.45 -5.49
CA ILE A 246 -19.36 8.65 -6.25
C ILE A 246 -20.40 8.36 -7.33
N ASN A 247 -21.04 9.39 -7.87
CA ASN A 247 -21.86 9.31 -9.09
C ASN A 247 -21.31 10.26 -10.15
N VAL A 248 -20.87 9.71 -11.28
CA VAL A 248 -20.23 10.43 -12.38
C VAL A 248 -21.28 10.89 -13.39
N SER A 249 -21.37 12.20 -13.60
CA SER A 249 -22.28 12.85 -14.56
C SER A 249 -21.60 13.23 -15.87
N SER A 250 -20.30 13.51 -15.86
CA SER A 250 -19.50 13.78 -17.06
C SER A 250 -18.10 13.20 -16.94
N LEU A 251 -17.59 12.64 -18.05
CA LEU A 251 -16.28 12.02 -18.13
C LEU A 251 -15.17 13.06 -18.03
N GLY A 252 -14.03 12.64 -17.49
CA GLY A 252 -12.86 13.49 -17.28
C GLY A 252 -11.92 12.86 -16.26
N SER A 253 -10.76 13.47 -16.08
CA SER A 253 -9.87 13.07 -14.98
C SER A 253 -10.47 13.41 -13.62
N TYR A 254 -9.96 12.78 -12.57
CA TYR A 254 -10.27 13.15 -11.19
C TYR A 254 -9.00 13.10 -10.35
N THR A 255 -8.96 13.98 -9.34
CA THR A 255 -7.99 13.98 -8.25
C THR A 255 -8.75 14.26 -6.98
N ILE A 256 -8.67 13.32 -6.05
CA ILE A 256 -9.32 13.39 -4.75
C ILE A 256 -8.25 13.25 -3.69
N THR A 257 -8.23 14.18 -2.73
CA THR A 257 -7.24 14.23 -1.65
C THR A 257 -7.93 14.42 -0.32
N THR A 258 -7.23 14.19 0.79
CA THR A 258 -7.64 14.69 2.10
C THR A 258 -6.69 15.78 2.58
N ASN A 259 -7.11 16.56 3.57
CA ASN A 259 -6.17 17.25 4.43
C ASN A 259 -5.24 16.25 5.16
N THR A 260 -4.17 16.77 5.75
CA THR A 260 -3.31 16.00 6.66
C THR A 260 -3.79 16.20 8.10
N VAL A 261 -4.10 15.11 8.79
CA VAL A 261 -4.47 15.13 10.22
C VAL A 261 -3.60 14.13 10.93
N ASP A 262 -2.93 14.54 12.02
CA ASP A 262 -2.05 13.66 12.79
C ASP A 262 -1.04 12.90 11.91
N GLY A 263 -0.43 13.59 10.94
CA GLY A 263 0.57 13.01 10.04
C GLY A 263 0.03 12.06 8.96
N ILE A 264 -1.28 11.78 8.90
CA ILE A 264 -1.87 10.91 7.87
C ILE A 264 -2.65 11.69 6.81
N SER A 265 -2.63 11.23 5.56
CA SER A 265 -3.42 11.78 4.44
C SER A 265 -3.71 10.72 3.38
N PHE A 266 -4.72 10.95 2.54
CA PHE A 266 -5.15 10.02 1.50
C PHE A 266 -5.25 10.71 0.13
N ARG A 267 -4.97 9.96 -0.94
CA ARG A 267 -5.06 10.45 -2.31
C ARG A 267 -5.51 9.36 -3.29
N GLY A 268 -6.35 9.74 -4.24
CA GLY A 268 -6.70 8.95 -5.42
C GLY A 268 -6.75 9.83 -6.67
N SER A 269 -6.32 9.32 -7.81
CA SER A 269 -6.42 10.03 -9.09
C SER A 269 -6.59 9.05 -10.24
N GLY A 270 -7.31 9.46 -11.28
CA GLY A 270 -7.56 8.63 -12.46
C GLY A 270 -8.40 9.36 -13.50
N THR A 271 -9.08 8.60 -14.35
CA THR A 271 -10.01 9.11 -15.36
C THR A 271 -11.28 8.26 -15.41
N PHE A 272 -12.44 8.90 -15.49
CA PHE A 272 -13.70 8.19 -15.68
C PHE A 272 -13.83 7.71 -17.12
N THR A 273 -14.10 6.41 -17.28
CA THR A 273 -14.37 5.77 -18.57
C THR A 273 -15.86 5.49 -18.80
N SER A 274 -16.69 5.69 -17.78
CA SER A 274 -18.15 5.56 -17.83
C SER A 274 -18.82 6.48 -16.81
N THR A 275 -20.07 6.85 -17.09
CA THR A 275 -20.94 7.61 -16.18
C THR A 275 -21.66 6.67 -15.19
N GLY A 276 -22.30 7.24 -14.17
CA GLY A 276 -23.04 6.50 -13.14
C GLY A 276 -22.24 6.22 -11.87
N ASN A 277 -22.70 5.27 -11.07
CA ASN A 277 -22.11 4.97 -9.76
C ASN A 277 -20.74 4.29 -9.91
N GLN A 278 -19.74 4.80 -9.20
CA GLN A 278 -18.37 4.29 -9.19
C GLN A 278 -17.82 4.33 -7.75
N ASN A 279 -16.82 3.48 -7.46
CA ASN A 279 -16.09 3.51 -6.18
C ASN A 279 -14.64 3.92 -6.44
N ILE A 280 -14.19 4.97 -5.77
CA ILE A 280 -12.80 5.43 -5.83
C ILE A 280 -12.06 5.00 -4.58
N THR A 281 -10.90 4.38 -4.75
CA THR A 281 -10.00 4.04 -3.64
C THR A 281 -8.97 5.15 -3.47
N LEU A 282 -8.93 5.74 -2.27
CA LEU A 282 -7.90 6.69 -1.86
C LEU A 282 -6.84 5.95 -1.04
N SER A 283 -5.59 5.96 -1.49
CA SER A 283 -4.48 5.31 -0.78
C SER A 283 -3.97 6.22 0.34
N GLY A 284 -3.82 5.65 1.54
CA GLY A 284 -3.30 6.34 2.71
C GLY A 284 -1.78 6.38 2.77
N THR A 285 -1.25 7.47 3.33
CA THR A 285 0.18 7.65 3.65
C THR A 285 0.34 8.34 5.00
N GLY A 286 1.50 8.18 5.62
CA GLY A 286 1.83 8.83 6.90
C GLY A 286 1.90 7.87 8.08
N THR A 287 2.05 8.43 9.29
CA THR A 287 2.16 7.69 10.55
C THR A 287 1.40 8.45 11.64
N PRO A 288 0.30 7.91 12.20
CA PRO A 288 -0.45 8.60 13.24
C PRO A 288 0.30 8.60 14.57
N SER A 289 0.15 9.68 15.35
CA SER A 289 0.86 9.86 16.63
C SER A 289 -0.04 9.68 17.86
N SER A 290 -1.36 9.60 17.68
CA SER A 290 -2.29 9.44 18.80
C SER A 290 -3.54 8.63 18.44
N THR A 291 -4.17 8.03 19.46
CA THR A 291 -5.39 7.22 19.34
C THR A 291 -6.67 8.05 19.21
N ALA A 292 -6.58 9.39 19.26
CA ALA A 292 -7.74 10.26 19.06
C ALA A 292 -8.35 10.05 17.66
N MET A 293 -9.68 10.07 17.54
CA MET A 293 -10.36 9.93 16.24
C MET A 293 -9.92 11.04 15.28
N LYS A 294 -9.59 10.69 14.04
CA LYS A 294 -9.18 11.67 13.01
C LYS A 294 -10.33 11.93 12.06
N THR A 295 -10.77 13.18 11.95
CA THR A 295 -11.73 13.58 10.93
C THR A 295 -10.96 14.09 9.71
N MET A 296 -11.00 13.33 8.63
CA MET A 296 -10.35 13.67 7.36
C MET A 296 -11.34 14.41 6.48
N THR A 297 -10.97 15.59 5.99
CA THR A 297 -11.72 16.34 4.99
C THR A 297 -11.24 15.94 3.60
N ILE A 298 -12.06 15.17 2.90
CA ILE A 298 -11.91 14.81 1.49
C ILE A 298 -12.23 16.05 0.65
N THR A 299 -11.38 16.36 -0.32
CA THR A 299 -11.55 17.43 -1.32
C THR A 299 -11.36 16.85 -2.72
N SER A 300 -12.26 17.19 -3.63
CA SER A 300 -12.28 16.72 -5.01
C SER A 300 -12.16 17.87 -6.01
N ASP A 301 -11.67 17.56 -7.21
CA ASP A 301 -11.58 18.49 -8.35
C ASP A 301 -12.86 18.53 -9.21
N SER A 302 -13.94 17.91 -8.72
CA SER A 302 -15.22 17.82 -9.43
C SER A 302 -15.76 19.18 -9.86
N GLN A 303 -16.28 19.25 -11.08
CA GLN A 303 -16.86 20.45 -11.66
C GLN A 303 -18.40 20.46 -11.55
N GLY A 304 -19.04 21.58 -11.92
CA GLY A 304 -20.50 21.64 -12.10
C GLY A 304 -21.31 22.07 -10.87
N GLY A 305 -20.70 22.77 -9.91
CA GLY A 305 -21.42 23.36 -8.77
C GLY A 305 -21.91 22.37 -7.71
N VAL A 306 -21.36 21.15 -7.74
CA VAL A 306 -21.61 20.10 -6.73
C VAL A 306 -20.70 20.28 -5.51
N SER A 307 -21.05 19.67 -4.37
CA SER A 307 -20.16 19.67 -3.20
C SER A 307 -18.84 18.98 -3.53
N THR A 308 -17.74 19.71 -3.38
CA THR A 308 -16.38 19.21 -3.61
C THR A 308 -15.69 18.75 -2.33
N THR A 309 -16.37 18.85 -1.17
CA THR A 309 -15.82 18.45 0.12
C THR A 309 -16.73 17.53 0.90
N CYS A 310 -16.14 16.63 1.68
CA CYS A 310 -16.83 15.94 2.76
C CYS A 310 -15.89 15.29 3.76
N ASN A 311 -16.43 14.69 4.83
CA ASN A 311 -15.64 14.17 5.93
C ASN A 311 -15.77 12.65 6.07
N VAL A 312 -14.68 12.01 6.47
CA VAL A 312 -14.64 10.60 6.91
C VAL A 312 -13.79 10.48 8.17
N SER A 313 -14.18 9.60 9.09
CA SER A 313 -13.45 9.38 10.33
C SER A 313 -12.50 8.18 10.21
N ILE A 314 -11.25 8.37 10.64
CA ILE A 314 -10.27 7.30 10.81
C ILE A 314 -10.15 6.98 12.30
N ILE A 315 -10.26 5.70 12.62
CA ILE A 315 -10.13 5.18 13.97
C ILE A 315 -8.74 4.57 14.12
N VAL A 316 -7.94 5.18 14.99
CA VAL A 316 -6.64 4.66 15.39
C VAL A 316 -6.84 3.80 16.63
N VAL A 317 -6.41 2.55 16.55
CA VAL A 317 -6.59 1.56 17.63
C VAL A 317 -5.29 1.40 18.42
N VAL A 318 -5.41 1.01 19.69
CA VAL A 318 -4.26 0.57 20.49
C VAL A 318 -3.81 -0.82 19.98
N PRO A 319 -2.50 -1.06 19.76
CA PRO A 319 -1.99 -2.36 19.34
C PRO A 319 -2.17 -3.44 20.41
N LYS A 320 -2.21 -4.70 19.99
CA LYS A 320 -2.39 -5.85 20.90
C LYS A 320 -1.39 -5.86 22.06
N LYS A 321 -1.89 -6.11 23.28
CA LYS A 321 -1.10 -6.24 24.52
C LYS A 321 -1.09 -7.68 25.05
N THR A 322 -0.03 -8.00 25.77
CA THR A 322 0.18 -9.29 26.44
C THR A 322 -0.36 -9.26 27.86
N VAL A 323 -1.10 -10.29 28.25
CA VAL A 323 -1.67 -10.44 29.58
C VAL A 323 -1.20 -11.75 30.18
N LEU A 324 -0.52 -11.66 31.32
CA LEU A 324 -0.17 -12.81 32.14
C LEU A 324 -1.23 -13.01 33.23
N HIS A 325 -1.81 -14.19 33.27
CA HIS A 325 -2.81 -14.59 34.26
C HIS A 325 -2.18 -15.50 35.31
N ILE A 326 -2.51 -15.26 36.57
CA ILE A 326 -2.05 -16.08 37.70
C ILE A 326 -3.24 -16.31 38.63
N GLY A 327 -3.67 -17.56 38.75
CA GLY A 327 -4.87 -17.94 39.50
C GLY A 327 -5.40 -19.31 39.08
N LEU A 328 -6.41 -19.78 39.79
CA LEU A 328 -7.09 -21.06 39.55
C LEU A 328 -7.92 -20.98 38.27
N GLU A 329 -7.50 -21.74 37.27
CA GLU A 329 -8.19 -21.85 36.00
C GLU A 329 -9.45 -22.72 36.16
N SER A 330 -10.61 -22.07 36.12
CA SER A 330 -11.91 -22.71 36.34
C SER A 330 -13.01 -21.98 35.57
N ALA A 331 -14.23 -22.51 35.59
CA ALA A 331 -15.37 -21.85 34.95
C ALA A 331 -15.64 -20.43 35.49
N TYR A 332 -15.30 -20.19 36.77
CA TYR A 332 -15.53 -18.93 37.47
C TYR A 332 -14.66 -17.77 36.94
N GLY A 333 -13.50 -18.03 36.33
CA GLY A 333 -12.67 -16.99 35.72
C GLY A 333 -11.97 -16.05 36.70
N TYR A 334 -11.49 -16.56 37.85
CA TYR A 334 -10.89 -15.77 38.94
C TYR A 334 -9.76 -14.83 38.52
N SER A 335 -8.92 -15.22 37.55
CA SER A 335 -7.84 -14.39 37.00
C SER A 335 -8.17 -13.80 35.63
N ALA A 336 -9.41 -13.96 35.13
CA ALA A 336 -9.82 -13.65 33.76
C ALA A 336 -9.07 -14.40 32.65
N PHE A 337 -8.47 -15.55 32.95
CA PHE A 337 -7.92 -16.43 31.90
C PHE A 337 -9.02 -17.23 31.17
N THR A 338 -10.08 -17.57 31.91
CA THR A 338 -11.26 -18.34 31.49
C THR A 338 -12.54 -17.63 31.93
N GLY A 339 -13.70 -18.18 31.58
CA GLY A 339 -15.01 -17.72 32.06
C GLY A 339 -15.50 -16.40 31.45
N PRO A 340 -16.61 -15.84 31.95
CA PRO A 340 -17.22 -14.62 31.43
C PRO A 340 -16.30 -13.39 31.53
N SER A 341 -15.41 -13.34 32.51
CA SER A 341 -14.41 -12.27 32.65
C SER A 341 -13.41 -12.27 31.49
N ARG A 342 -12.98 -13.46 31.02
CA ARG A 342 -12.20 -13.60 29.79
C ARG A 342 -13.01 -13.20 28.55
N SER A 343 -14.26 -13.66 28.44
CA SER A 343 -15.14 -13.32 27.31
C SER A 343 -15.43 -11.81 27.22
N LEU A 344 -15.52 -11.12 28.35
CA LEU A 344 -15.62 -9.66 28.40
C LEU A 344 -14.40 -8.98 27.79
N MET A 345 -13.19 -9.47 28.10
CA MET A 345 -11.93 -8.93 27.56
C MET A 345 -11.78 -9.18 26.06
N ASP A 346 -12.16 -10.37 25.60
CA ASP A 346 -12.04 -10.79 24.20
C ASP A 346 -13.22 -10.32 23.33
N SER A 347 -14.24 -9.70 23.91
CA SER A 347 -15.41 -9.24 23.18
C SER A 347 -15.06 -8.08 22.23
N PRO A 348 -15.29 -8.21 20.91
CA PRO A 348 -14.98 -7.16 19.94
C PRO A 348 -15.86 -5.91 20.10
N THR A 349 -17.02 -6.00 20.76
CA THR A 349 -17.86 -4.83 21.08
C THR A 349 -17.33 -4.05 22.28
N ASN A 350 -16.60 -4.72 23.18
CA ASN A 350 -15.94 -4.07 24.31
C ASN A 350 -14.55 -3.56 23.92
N PHE A 351 -13.76 -4.42 23.30
CA PHE A 351 -12.34 -4.25 22.98
C PHE A 351 -12.09 -4.69 21.53
N GLY A 352 -12.19 -3.77 20.58
CA GLY A 352 -12.12 -4.13 19.17
C GLY A 352 -11.74 -2.98 18.24
N THR A 353 -11.64 -3.30 16.95
CA THR A 353 -11.08 -2.38 15.94
C THR A 353 -12.13 -1.55 15.21
N THR A 354 -13.42 -1.72 15.53
CA THR A 354 -14.51 -1.07 14.80
C THR A 354 -14.93 0.25 15.44
N ALA A 355 -15.75 1.04 14.73
CA ALA A 355 -16.37 2.26 15.25
C ALA A 355 -17.36 2.03 16.40
N SER A 356 -17.88 0.81 16.56
CA SER A 356 -18.81 0.47 17.64
C SER A 356 -18.12 -0.08 18.89
N SER A 357 -16.85 -0.50 18.83
CA SER A 357 -16.12 -0.98 20.02
C SER A 357 -15.97 0.11 21.09
N ILE A 358 -16.20 -0.19 22.36
CA ILE A 358 -16.06 0.82 23.43
C ILE A 358 -14.61 1.29 23.57
N VAL A 359 -13.68 0.35 23.61
CA VAL A 359 -12.23 0.59 23.56
C VAL A 359 -11.70 0.16 22.20
N LYS A 360 -11.08 1.11 21.49
CA LYS A 360 -10.51 0.90 20.15
C LYS A 360 -9.16 0.18 20.26
N TYR A 361 -9.17 -1.13 20.06
CA TYR A 361 -8.06 -2.00 20.46
C TYR A 361 -7.98 -3.29 19.62
N GLU A 362 -6.78 -3.78 19.34
CA GLU A 362 -6.57 -5.02 18.55
C GLU A 362 -6.77 -6.33 19.35
N GLY A 363 -7.13 -6.24 20.64
CA GLY A 363 -7.34 -7.39 21.51
C GLY A 363 -6.07 -7.81 22.25
N PHE A 364 -6.10 -8.95 22.92
CA PHE A 364 -5.04 -9.39 23.84
C PHE A 364 -4.32 -10.66 23.36
N THR A 365 -3.11 -10.89 23.87
CA THR A 365 -2.45 -12.20 23.87
C THR A 365 -2.36 -12.69 25.30
N HIS A 366 -3.00 -13.81 25.62
CA HIS A 366 -3.09 -14.32 26.98
C HIS A 366 -2.10 -15.46 27.24
N THR A 367 -1.44 -15.43 28.38
CA THR A 367 -0.63 -16.54 28.92
C THR A 367 -1.03 -16.79 30.36
N SER A 368 -0.86 -18.01 30.86
CA SER A 368 -1.18 -18.35 32.25
C SER A 368 -0.03 -19.12 32.89
N LEU A 369 0.17 -18.87 34.18
CA LEU A 369 1.04 -19.65 35.05
C LEU A 369 0.25 -20.59 35.98
N GLY A 370 -1.07 -20.64 35.85
CA GLY A 370 -1.95 -21.31 36.80
C GLY A 370 -1.88 -20.67 38.19
N ASN A 371 -2.16 -21.47 39.21
CA ASN A 371 -2.47 -20.97 40.55
C ASN A 371 -1.32 -21.17 41.56
N SER A 372 -0.34 -22.01 41.25
CA SER A 372 0.80 -22.28 42.13
C SER A 372 2.15 -22.28 41.37
N PRO A 373 2.51 -21.21 40.65
CA PRO A 373 3.82 -21.13 40.02
C PRO A 373 4.96 -21.14 41.05
N SER A 374 6.11 -21.68 40.66
CA SER A 374 7.33 -21.48 41.42
C SER A 374 7.81 -20.04 41.30
N SER A 375 8.51 -19.52 42.31
CA SER A 375 9.10 -18.18 42.27
C SER A 375 10.01 -17.96 41.05
N ALA A 376 10.70 -19.01 40.59
CA ALA A 376 11.53 -18.97 39.38
C ALA A 376 10.68 -18.82 38.10
N ALA A 377 9.56 -19.54 38.00
CA ALA A 377 8.64 -19.44 36.87
C ALA A 377 7.97 -18.06 36.82
N LEU A 378 7.55 -17.53 37.97
CA LEU A 378 7.03 -16.17 38.08
C LEU A 378 8.06 -15.14 37.60
N GLN A 379 9.29 -15.23 38.11
CA GLN A 379 10.35 -14.28 37.74
C GLN A 379 10.64 -14.32 36.24
N ALA A 380 10.71 -15.52 35.65
CA ALA A 380 10.92 -15.69 34.22
C ALA A 380 9.78 -15.06 33.40
N ALA A 381 8.52 -15.28 33.80
CA ALA A 381 7.36 -14.71 33.12
C ALA A 381 7.32 -13.18 33.22
N LEU A 382 7.60 -12.61 34.40
CA LEU A 382 7.66 -11.14 34.57
C LEU A 382 8.83 -10.52 33.79
N ASN A 383 9.96 -11.23 33.67
CA ASN A 383 11.10 -10.78 32.85
C ASN A 383 10.82 -10.84 31.35
N ALA A 384 9.82 -11.61 30.90
CA ALA A 384 9.31 -11.56 29.54
C ALA A 384 8.47 -10.29 29.26
N LYS A 385 8.30 -9.42 30.27
CA LYS A 385 7.63 -8.12 30.20
C LYS A 385 6.20 -8.22 29.63
N PRO A 386 5.31 -9.04 30.23
CA PRO A 386 3.88 -8.92 29.90
C PRO A 386 3.44 -7.47 30.13
N ASP A 387 2.51 -6.95 29.35
CA ASP A 387 2.02 -5.59 29.54
C ASP A 387 1.16 -5.48 30.80
N ILE A 388 0.35 -6.52 31.06
CA ILE A 388 -0.60 -6.59 32.17
C ILE A 388 -0.44 -7.94 32.88
N VAL A 389 -0.49 -7.93 34.20
CA VAL A 389 -0.60 -9.13 35.05
C VAL A 389 -1.93 -9.07 35.79
N ILE A 390 -2.72 -10.15 35.71
CA ILE A 390 -3.95 -10.31 36.49
C ILE A 390 -3.77 -11.46 37.47
N ILE A 391 -3.86 -11.13 38.76
CA ILE A 391 -3.77 -12.09 39.86
C ILE A 391 -5.18 -12.31 40.41
N GLY A 392 -5.59 -13.57 40.54
CA GLY A 392 -6.86 -13.98 41.12
C GLY A 392 -6.74 -15.21 42.02
N TYR A 393 -7.86 -15.65 42.61
CA TYR A 393 -7.90 -16.88 43.38
C TYR A 393 -7.55 -18.10 42.52
N ASN A 394 -6.75 -19.08 42.95
CA ASN A 394 -6.00 -19.14 44.21
C ASN A 394 -4.50 -19.03 43.94
N TYR A 395 -3.93 -17.83 44.00
CA TYR A 395 -2.48 -17.64 44.01
C TYR A 395 -2.04 -16.97 45.32
N THR A 396 -1.06 -17.56 46.00
CA THR A 396 -0.55 -17.12 47.31
C THR A 396 0.92 -16.69 47.25
N PRO A 397 1.24 -15.52 46.66
CA PRO A 397 2.61 -15.02 46.57
C PRO A 397 3.25 -14.88 47.95
N ASN A 398 4.42 -15.51 48.07
CA ASN A 398 5.29 -15.32 49.24
C ASN A 398 6.04 -13.97 49.14
N ALA A 399 6.88 -13.67 50.14
CA ALA A 399 7.64 -12.41 50.18
C ALA A 399 8.60 -12.24 48.97
N THR A 400 9.18 -13.32 48.46
CA THR A 400 10.04 -13.29 47.26
C THR A 400 9.24 -12.94 46.02
N ASP A 401 8.08 -13.58 45.84
CA ASP A 401 7.17 -13.32 44.72
C ASP A 401 6.68 -11.87 44.74
N ALA A 402 6.30 -11.35 45.91
CA ALA A 402 5.93 -9.95 46.10
C ALA A 402 7.05 -8.99 45.71
N GLY A 403 8.32 -9.33 46.00
CA GLY A 403 9.48 -8.57 45.55
C GLY A 403 9.64 -8.55 44.03
N TYR A 404 9.38 -9.66 43.34
CA TYR A 404 9.40 -9.71 41.88
C TYR A 404 8.26 -8.89 41.26
N ILE A 405 7.06 -8.97 41.82
CA ILE A 405 5.90 -8.19 41.38
C ILE A 405 6.15 -6.69 41.59
N ALA A 406 6.72 -6.29 42.74
CA ALA A 406 7.11 -4.91 43.00
C ALA A 406 8.18 -4.41 42.01
N SER A 407 9.18 -5.23 41.69
CA SER A 407 10.19 -4.92 40.67
C SER A 407 9.58 -4.72 39.28
N TYR A 408 8.62 -5.57 38.89
CA TYR A 408 7.88 -5.46 37.65
C TYR A 408 7.04 -4.17 37.58
N LEU A 409 6.32 -3.83 38.65
CA LEU A 409 5.58 -2.57 38.79
C LEU A 409 6.50 -1.33 38.70
N ASN A 410 7.67 -1.38 39.33
CA ASN A 410 8.68 -0.31 39.26
C ASN A 410 9.23 -0.12 37.84
N LYS A 411 9.26 -1.18 37.04
CA LYS A 411 9.55 -1.14 35.59
C LYS A 411 8.34 -0.75 34.73
N LYS A 412 7.30 -0.14 35.34
CA LYS A 412 6.06 0.29 34.69
C LYS A 412 5.15 -0.84 34.21
N GLY A 413 5.38 -2.07 34.65
CA GLY A 413 4.43 -3.17 34.49
C GLY A 413 3.10 -2.86 35.18
N ILE A 414 2.01 -3.50 34.75
CA ILE A 414 0.66 -3.25 35.28
C ILE A 414 0.18 -4.49 36.01
N VAL A 415 -0.36 -4.32 37.22
CA VAL A 415 -0.88 -5.43 38.02
C VAL A 415 -2.29 -5.11 38.50
N ILE A 416 -3.23 -6.00 38.20
CA ILE A 416 -4.57 -6.06 38.80
C ILE A 416 -4.58 -7.27 39.72
N ALA A 417 -4.72 -7.05 41.03
CA ALA A 417 -4.67 -8.12 42.03
C ALA A 417 -5.99 -8.25 42.79
N LEU A 418 -6.55 -9.44 42.74
CA LEU A 418 -7.82 -9.82 43.34
C LEU A 418 -7.51 -10.98 44.30
N THR A 419 -7.36 -10.68 45.58
CA THR A 419 -6.79 -11.62 46.56
C THR A 419 -7.70 -11.78 47.78
N ASP A 420 -7.90 -13.02 48.22
CA ASP A 420 -8.76 -13.43 49.33
C ASP A 420 -8.00 -14.02 50.53
N ASP A 421 -6.66 -14.03 50.51
CA ASP A 421 -5.82 -14.41 51.66
C ASP A 421 -5.08 -13.22 52.27
N SER A 422 -5.20 -13.05 53.59
CA SER A 422 -4.57 -11.95 54.32
C SER A 422 -3.04 -12.02 54.31
N GLY A 423 -2.44 -13.21 54.43
CA GLY A 423 -0.97 -13.36 54.38
C GLY A 423 -0.40 -12.93 53.04
N THR A 424 -1.06 -13.35 51.97
CA THR A 424 -0.80 -13.01 50.57
C THR A 424 -0.89 -11.51 50.30
N ALA A 425 -2.02 -10.89 50.66
CA ALA A 425 -2.18 -9.45 50.49
C ALA A 425 -1.13 -8.67 51.30
N GLN A 426 -0.85 -9.09 52.54
CA GLN A 426 0.18 -8.46 53.36
C GLN A 426 1.57 -8.51 52.70
N ASN A 427 1.97 -9.67 52.14
CA ASN A 427 3.25 -9.79 51.43
C ASN A 427 3.31 -8.85 50.21
N LEU A 428 2.26 -8.84 49.38
CA LEU A 428 2.18 -7.96 48.21
C LEU A 428 2.32 -6.48 48.60
N PHE A 429 1.55 -6.02 49.59
CA PHE A 429 1.58 -4.62 50.00
C PHE A 429 2.91 -4.22 50.63
N ARG A 430 3.49 -5.06 51.50
CA ARG A 430 4.82 -4.79 52.07
C ARG A 430 5.90 -4.70 51.00
N GLY A 431 5.84 -5.55 49.97
CA GLY A 431 6.77 -5.50 48.84
C GLY A 431 6.59 -4.25 47.97
N ILE A 432 5.34 -3.93 47.59
CA ILE A 432 5.02 -2.82 46.67
C ILE A 432 5.26 -1.46 47.31
N PHE A 433 4.84 -1.27 48.57
CA PHE A 433 4.98 -0.01 49.29
C PHE A 433 6.28 0.11 50.08
N SER A 434 7.07 -0.98 50.14
CA SER A 434 8.33 -1.04 50.90
C SER A 434 8.16 -0.64 52.38
N ASP A 435 7.02 -1.01 52.97
CA ASP A 435 6.67 -0.66 54.36
C ASP A 435 6.30 -1.93 55.14
N PRO A 436 7.13 -2.38 56.09
CA PRO A 436 6.90 -3.59 56.86
C PRO A 436 5.76 -3.44 57.89
N THR A 437 5.30 -2.22 58.18
CA THR A 437 4.24 -1.96 59.17
C THR A 437 2.84 -2.22 58.61
N ILE A 438 2.70 -2.31 57.28
CA ILE A 438 1.43 -2.66 56.64
C ILE A 438 1.00 -4.05 57.09
N SER A 439 -0.27 -4.18 57.44
CA SER A 439 -0.91 -5.43 57.85
C SER A 439 -2.19 -5.68 57.06
N ALA A 440 -2.56 -6.96 56.97
CA ALA A 440 -3.81 -7.38 56.36
C ALA A 440 -4.63 -8.22 57.34
N SER A 441 -5.95 -8.18 57.21
CA SER A 441 -6.86 -8.96 58.05
C SER A 441 -8.12 -9.37 57.28
N ASN A 442 -8.73 -10.48 57.71
CA ASN A 442 -9.98 -10.97 57.12
C ASN A 442 -11.17 -10.12 57.60
N GLY A 443 -11.99 -9.77 56.63
CA GLY A 443 -13.14 -8.89 56.72
C GLY A 443 -14.44 -9.61 56.94
N SER A 444 -15.50 -9.06 56.36
CA SER A 444 -16.81 -9.68 56.33
C SER A 444 -16.85 -10.71 55.19
N GLY A 445 -17.62 -11.79 55.38
CA GLY A 445 -17.68 -12.89 54.43
C GLY A 445 -18.84 -12.81 53.44
N ALA A 446 -19.14 -13.94 52.81
CA ALA A 446 -19.99 -14.01 51.63
C ALA A 446 -21.26 -13.15 51.64
N GLY A 447 -21.46 -12.43 50.53
CA GLY A 447 -22.54 -11.49 50.36
C GLY A 447 -22.36 -10.18 51.11
N SER A 448 -21.14 -9.85 51.54
CA SER A 448 -20.84 -8.51 52.03
C SER A 448 -20.81 -7.52 50.86
N VAL A 449 -21.41 -6.35 51.07
CA VAL A 449 -21.51 -5.30 50.03
C VAL A 449 -20.80 -4.06 50.52
N TYR A 450 -19.93 -3.50 49.70
CA TYR A 450 -19.07 -2.38 50.07
C TYR A 450 -19.32 -1.18 49.18
N ALA A 451 -19.43 0.00 49.78
CA ALA A 451 -19.58 1.24 49.03
C ALA A 451 -18.27 1.59 48.29
N LEU A 452 -18.43 2.10 47.07
CA LEU A 452 -17.37 2.69 46.28
C LEU A 452 -17.28 4.19 46.58
N SER A 453 -16.07 4.71 46.67
CA SER A 453 -15.83 6.13 46.88
C SER A 453 -16.38 6.98 45.72
N ASN A 454 -16.55 8.28 45.95
CA ASN A 454 -16.89 9.26 44.92
C ASN A 454 -15.65 9.89 44.25
N THR A 455 -14.49 9.24 44.35
CA THR A 455 -13.26 9.75 43.76
C THR A 455 -13.37 9.80 42.23
N ASP A 456 -13.04 10.93 41.61
CA ASP A 456 -12.99 11.05 40.16
C ASP A 456 -11.74 10.35 39.61
N ASP A 457 -11.90 9.08 39.25
CA ASP A 457 -10.85 8.23 38.72
C ASP A 457 -11.37 7.44 37.51
N PRO A 458 -10.59 7.26 36.43
CA PRO A 458 -11.01 6.49 35.25
C PRO A 458 -11.43 5.04 35.52
N ILE A 459 -11.07 4.45 36.67
CA ILE A 459 -11.54 3.11 37.05
C ILE A 459 -12.96 3.18 37.63
N LEU A 460 -13.28 4.23 38.39
CA LEU A 460 -14.62 4.43 38.96
C LEU A 460 -15.58 5.14 37.97
N ASN A 461 -15.04 5.91 37.02
CA ASN A 461 -15.78 6.64 35.99
C ASN A 461 -15.17 6.39 34.61
N GLY A 462 -15.23 5.12 34.19
CA GLY A 462 -14.62 4.66 32.95
C GLY A 462 -15.62 4.47 31.80
N PRO A 463 -15.13 4.02 30.64
CA PRO A 463 -15.92 3.95 29.41
C PRO A 463 -17.04 2.89 29.45
N PHE A 464 -17.03 1.99 30.43
CA PHE A 464 -18.10 0.99 30.63
C PHE A 464 -19.16 1.43 31.64
N GLY A 465 -18.98 2.58 32.28
CA GLY A 465 -19.97 3.19 33.17
C GLY A 465 -19.37 3.83 34.41
N ASP A 466 -20.12 4.79 34.98
CA ASP A 466 -19.81 5.43 36.25
C ASP A 466 -20.33 4.58 37.42
N VAL A 467 -19.44 4.22 38.34
CA VAL A 467 -19.72 3.41 39.53
C VAL A 467 -19.42 4.15 40.83
N ARG A 468 -19.08 5.45 40.77
CA ARG A 468 -18.89 6.28 41.97
C ARG A 468 -20.14 6.28 42.84
N GLY A 469 -19.95 6.06 44.14
CA GLY A 469 -21.05 6.01 45.12
C GLY A 469 -21.97 4.79 45.01
N LYS A 470 -21.69 3.84 44.09
CA LYS A 470 -22.36 2.54 44.02
C LYS A 470 -21.64 1.52 44.91
N ASN A 471 -21.84 0.22 44.66
CA ASN A 471 -21.26 -0.83 45.48
C ASN A 471 -20.55 -1.92 44.67
N TRP A 472 -19.64 -2.62 45.32
CA TRP A 472 -19.11 -3.91 44.88
C TRP A 472 -19.44 -4.99 45.91
N GLY A 473 -19.51 -6.24 45.47
CA GLY A 473 -19.89 -7.38 46.30
C GLY A 473 -18.75 -8.36 46.47
N GLU A 474 -18.62 -8.90 47.67
CA GLU A 474 -17.70 -9.99 47.96
C GLU A 474 -18.33 -11.36 47.73
N ASP A 475 -17.53 -12.26 47.15
CA ASP A 475 -17.87 -13.63 46.79
C ASP A 475 -17.88 -14.63 47.98
N ALA A 476 -17.50 -15.91 47.80
CA ALA A 476 -17.71 -16.98 48.78
C ALA A 476 -16.76 -16.98 49.99
N SER A 477 -15.88 -15.97 50.11
CA SER A 477 -14.72 -15.97 51.00
C SER A 477 -14.89 -14.99 52.18
N ALA A 478 -13.81 -14.34 52.59
CA ALA A 478 -13.83 -13.19 53.46
C ALA A 478 -13.01 -12.05 52.83
N THR A 479 -13.59 -10.85 52.76
CA THR A 479 -12.91 -9.71 52.17
C THR A 479 -11.60 -9.41 52.90
N VAL A 480 -10.47 -9.38 52.22
CA VAL A 480 -9.21 -8.95 52.83
C VAL A 480 -9.19 -7.43 52.96
N ASN A 481 -8.72 -6.93 54.09
CA ASN A 481 -8.58 -5.50 54.36
C ASN A 481 -7.13 -5.14 54.70
N ILE A 482 -6.65 -4.02 54.16
CA ILE A 482 -5.31 -3.49 54.43
C ILE A 482 -5.38 -2.36 55.46
N SER A 483 -4.46 -2.37 56.42
CA SER A 483 -4.23 -1.32 57.41
C SER A 483 -2.77 -0.85 57.40
N GLY A 484 -2.53 0.39 57.84
CA GLY A 484 -1.18 0.98 57.92
C GLY A 484 -0.77 1.82 56.70
N LEU A 485 -1.55 1.81 55.62
CA LEU A 485 -1.32 2.71 54.48
C LEU A 485 -1.67 4.16 54.83
N THR A 486 -0.72 5.08 54.69
CA THR A 486 -0.89 6.52 55.00
C THR A 486 -0.86 7.43 53.78
N SER A 487 -0.21 7.03 52.68
CA SER A 487 -0.11 7.79 51.43
C SER A 487 0.23 6.87 50.24
N GLY A 488 0.28 7.41 49.02
CA GLY A 488 0.69 6.64 47.83
C GLY A 488 -0.39 5.78 47.18
N PHE A 489 -1.66 6.00 47.54
CA PHE A 489 -2.81 5.26 47.00
C PHE A 489 -4.03 6.17 46.84
N ILE A 490 -4.98 5.70 46.04
CA ILE A 490 -6.31 6.25 45.89
C ILE A 490 -7.32 5.21 46.41
N PRO A 491 -8.06 5.50 47.49
CA PRO A 491 -9.04 4.58 48.04
C PRO A 491 -10.25 4.45 47.11
N TYR A 492 -10.61 3.22 46.79
CA TYR A 492 -11.86 2.91 46.07
C TYR A 492 -12.93 2.39 47.00
N SER A 493 -12.57 1.64 48.05
CA SER A 493 -13.52 1.11 49.02
C SER A 493 -12.87 0.87 50.37
N TYR A 494 -13.66 0.96 51.44
CA TYR A 494 -13.20 0.81 52.83
C TYR A 494 -13.71 -0.50 53.44
N ALA A 495 -13.09 -0.92 54.54
CA ALA A 495 -13.34 -2.22 55.17
C ALA A 495 -14.74 -2.42 55.78
N GLN A 496 -15.55 -1.36 55.88
CA GLN A 496 -16.91 -1.42 56.41
C GLN A 496 -17.91 -1.79 55.31
N PRO A 497 -18.55 -2.98 55.36
CA PRO A 497 -19.65 -3.29 54.45
C PRO A 497 -20.91 -2.52 54.85
N ILE A 498 -21.72 -2.11 53.88
CA ILE A 498 -22.96 -1.37 54.11
C ILE A 498 -24.04 -2.23 54.78
N ASN A 499 -24.00 -3.54 54.56
CA ASN A 499 -24.97 -4.51 55.09
C ASN A 499 -24.49 -5.22 56.36
N ASN A 500 -23.44 -4.73 57.03
CA ASN A 500 -22.96 -5.27 58.29
C ASN A 500 -22.76 -4.14 59.32
N ALA A 501 -23.30 -4.30 60.53
CA ALA A 501 -23.16 -3.31 61.61
C ALA A 501 -21.85 -3.46 62.41
N THR A 502 -21.11 -4.56 62.22
CA THR A 502 -19.81 -4.78 62.89
C THR A 502 -18.80 -3.79 62.33
N ALA A 503 -18.26 -2.93 63.19
CA ALA A 503 -17.28 -1.93 62.83
C ALA A 503 -15.98 -2.56 62.31
N ARG A 504 -15.52 -2.11 61.15
CA ARG A 504 -14.29 -2.55 60.48
C ARG A 504 -13.56 -1.34 59.92
N THR A 505 -12.23 -1.37 60.03
CA THR A 505 -11.35 -0.28 59.57
C THR A 505 -10.33 -0.80 58.58
N GLY A 506 -9.87 0.07 57.69
CA GLY A 506 -8.91 -0.27 56.64
C GLY A 506 -9.51 -0.09 55.24
N ILE A 507 -8.77 -0.56 54.25
CA ILE A 507 -9.09 -0.40 52.83
C ILE A 507 -9.34 -1.78 52.23
N SER A 508 -10.44 -1.90 51.48
CA SER A 508 -10.87 -3.14 50.81
C SER A 508 -10.72 -3.07 49.29
N GLY A 509 -10.48 -1.87 48.74
CA GLY A 509 -10.11 -1.68 47.35
C GLY A 509 -9.40 -0.35 47.12
N LEU A 510 -8.37 -0.34 46.26
CA LEU A 510 -7.58 0.85 45.92
C LEU A 510 -6.88 0.71 44.57
N ARG A 511 -6.28 1.81 44.11
CA ARG A 511 -5.10 1.74 43.25
C ARG A 511 -3.93 2.48 43.86
N SER A 512 -2.71 2.14 43.48
CA SER A 512 -1.54 2.95 43.80
C SER A 512 -1.54 4.25 42.98
N SER A 513 -1.01 5.32 43.56
CA SER A 513 -0.70 6.56 42.85
C SER A 513 0.74 6.58 42.30
N ASN A 514 1.59 5.63 42.73
CA ASN A 514 3.03 5.63 42.45
C ASN A 514 3.42 4.62 41.36
N VAL A 515 2.71 3.49 41.30
CA VAL A 515 2.91 2.42 40.31
C VAL A 515 1.57 1.98 39.71
N ASN A 516 1.61 1.23 38.61
CA ASN A 516 0.40 0.78 37.92
C ASN A 516 -0.26 -0.44 38.60
N PHE A 517 -0.66 -0.28 39.86
CA PHE A 517 -1.22 -1.34 40.71
C PHE A 517 -2.67 -1.05 41.09
N ILE A 518 -3.56 -2.01 40.88
CA ILE A 518 -4.96 -1.99 41.32
C ILE A 518 -5.19 -3.21 42.19
N TRP A 519 -5.95 -3.05 43.28
CA TRP A 519 -6.22 -4.14 44.19
C TRP A 519 -7.63 -4.09 44.77
N PHE A 520 -8.26 -5.26 44.88
CA PHE A 520 -9.45 -5.52 45.68
C PHE A 520 -9.25 -6.78 46.52
N GLY A 521 -9.73 -6.73 47.76
CA GLY A 521 -9.59 -7.82 48.73
C GLY A 521 -10.57 -8.98 48.53
N ASP A 522 -10.84 -9.39 47.29
CA ASP A 522 -11.73 -10.51 46.99
C ASP A 522 -11.15 -11.30 45.81
N GLY A 523 -10.83 -12.57 46.04
CA GLY A 523 -10.32 -13.50 45.04
C GLY A 523 -11.41 -13.98 44.07
N GLY A 524 -12.66 -13.92 44.49
CA GLY A 524 -13.86 -14.21 43.72
C GLY A 524 -14.49 -12.98 43.05
N PHE A 525 -13.79 -11.85 43.01
CA PHE A 525 -14.33 -10.60 42.46
C PHE A 525 -14.86 -10.72 41.02
N LEU A 526 -14.28 -11.64 40.23
CA LEU A 526 -14.64 -11.92 38.84
C LEU A 526 -15.55 -13.14 38.65
N SER A 527 -15.94 -13.82 39.73
CA SER A 527 -16.55 -15.14 39.63
C SER A 527 -17.93 -15.11 38.97
N ASN A 528 -18.08 -15.96 37.96
CA ASN A 528 -19.35 -16.35 37.36
C ASN A 528 -19.17 -17.68 36.62
N GLU A 529 -19.85 -18.74 37.06
CA GLU A 529 -19.78 -20.07 36.46
C GLU A 529 -20.67 -20.24 35.22
N ASN A 530 -21.66 -19.37 35.04
CA ASN A 530 -22.49 -19.39 33.84
C ASN A 530 -21.66 -18.95 32.63
N ALA A 531 -21.32 -19.89 31.74
CA ALA A 531 -20.52 -19.60 30.54
C ALA A 531 -21.13 -18.52 29.61
N ASN A 532 -22.45 -18.30 29.68
CA ASN A 532 -23.13 -17.23 28.96
C ASN A 532 -23.03 -15.86 29.65
N GLY A 533 -22.37 -15.76 30.80
CA GLY A 533 -22.20 -14.56 31.60
C GLY A 533 -23.48 -13.99 32.24
N ASN A 534 -24.57 -14.76 32.23
CA ASN A 534 -25.80 -14.40 32.92
C ASN A 534 -25.60 -14.40 34.44
N PRO A 535 -26.38 -13.61 35.19
CA PRO A 535 -26.27 -13.57 36.64
C PRO A 535 -26.52 -14.96 37.25
N TYR A 536 -25.62 -15.41 38.11
CA TYR A 536 -25.84 -16.59 38.93
C TYR A 536 -26.93 -16.34 39.98
N SER A 537 -27.74 -17.36 40.30
CA SER A 537 -28.96 -17.22 41.10
C SER A 537 -28.72 -16.96 42.60
N SER A 538 -27.47 -17.03 43.07
CA SER A 538 -27.13 -16.69 44.45
C SER A 538 -27.04 -15.18 44.69
N ASN A 539 -27.52 -14.76 45.86
CA ASN A 539 -27.39 -13.40 46.36
C ASN A 539 -26.03 -13.14 47.04
N THR A 540 -25.23 -14.16 47.34
CA THR A 540 -24.03 -14.02 48.19
C THR A 540 -22.73 -14.44 47.52
N ILE A 541 -22.80 -15.01 46.30
CA ILE A 541 -21.64 -15.45 45.53
C ILE A 541 -21.79 -15.06 44.06
N GLU A 542 -20.68 -15.07 43.34
CA GLU A 542 -20.57 -14.78 41.91
C GLU A 542 -21.12 -13.40 41.54
N PRO A 543 -20.43 -12.32 41.97
CA PRO A 543 -20.91 -10.96 41.76
C PRO A 543 -20.74 -10.46 40.30
N PHE A 544 -20.01 -11.19 39.45
CA PHE A 544 -19.66 -10.75 38.10
C PHE A 544 -20.78 -11.07 37.10
N VAL A 545 -21.17 -10.10 36.26
CA VAL A 545 -22.23 -10.30 35.24
C VAL A 545 -21.84 -9.62 33.92
N ALA A 546 -21.77 -10.42 32.85
CA ALA A 546 -21.42 -9.97 31.50
C ALA A 546 -22.14 -10.84 30.45
N PRO A 547 -23.44 -10.64 30.19
CA PRO A 547 -24.25 -11.54 29.38
C PRO A 547 -23.81 -11.59 27.91
N SER A 548 -23.71 -12.78 27.33
CA SER A 548 -23.35 -12.98 25.92
C SER A 548 -24.37 -12.39 24.95
N SER A 549 -25.65 -12.29 25.35
CA SER A 549 -26.71 -11.63 24.59
C SER A 549 -26.46 -10.13 24.36
N GLY A 550 -25.68 -9.49 25.24
CA GLY A 550 -25.20 -8.12 25.11
C GLY A 550 -23.77 -8.03 24.57
N GLY A 551 -23.25 -9.09 23.94
CA GLY A 551 -21.85 -9.15 23.50
C GLY A 551 -20.86 -9.15 24.67
N TYR A 552 -21.22 -9.72 25.81
CA TYR A 552 -20.43 -9.68 27.05
C TYR A 552 -20.15 -8.26 27.58
N PHE A 553 -21.04 -7.30 27.27
CA PHE A 553 -21.00 -5.98 27.91
C PHE A 553 -21.20 -6.13 29.43
N PRO A 554 -20.37 -5.51 30.28
CA PRO A 554 -20.51 -5.59 31.74
C PRO A 554 -21.80 -4.92 32.21
N VAL A 555 -22.53 -5.60 33.09
CA VAL A 555 -23.73 -5.04 33.73
C VAL A 555 -23.70 -5.29 35.22
N GLN A 556 -24.43 -4.49 35.98
CA GLN A 556 -24.59 -4.72 37.41
C GLN A 556 -25.29 -6.05 37.71
N LYS A 557 -24.92 -6.69 38.82
CA LYS A 557 -25.75 -7.74 39.41
C LYS A 557 -26.86 -7.08 40.22
N ALA A 558 -28.10 -7.24 39.77
CA ALA A 558 -29.25 -6.49 40.28
C ALA A 558 -29.76 -6.97 41.66
N THR A 559 -29.47 -8.23 42.01
CA THR A 559 -29.87 -8.85 43.27
C THR A 559 -28.65 -9.45 43.96
N TYR A 560 -28.16 -8.77 44.98
CA TYR A 560 -26.97 -9.19 45.71
C TYR A 560 -27.01 -8.76 47.18
N GLY A 561 -26.15 -9.40 47.96
CA GLY A 561 -25.82 -9.14 49.34
C GLY A 561 -26.68 -9.92 50.34
N SER A 562 -26.06 -10.26 51.47
CA SER A 562 -26.70 -10.83 52.65
C SER A 562 -27.57 -9.79 53.35
N ALA A 563 -28.62 -10.23 54.04
CA ALA A 563 -29.43 -9.34 54.87
C ALA A 563 -28.60 -8.82 56.05
N GLY A 564 -28.79 -7.55 56.40
CA GLY A 564 -28.11 -6.93 57.54
C GLY A 564 -28.05 -5.41 57.44
N ASN A 565 -27.86 -4.74 58.59
CA ASN A 565 -27.80 -3.28 58.70
C ASN A 565 -28.92 -2.52 57.95
N GLY A 566 -30.15 -3.05 58.01
CA GLY A 566 -31.33 -2.47 57.34
C GLY A 566 -31.58 -2.92 55.91
N TYR A 567 -30.70 -3.74 55.31
CA TYR A 567 -30.88 -4.29 53.97
C TYR A 567 -31.50 -5.69 54.00
N SER A 568 -32.41 -5.97 53.06
CA SER A 568 -32.92 -7.31 52.78
C SER A 568 -31.92 -8.12 51.96
N ALA A 569 -31.95 -9.45 52.09
CA ALA A 569 -31.12 -10.33 51.26
C ALA A 569 -31.46 -10.12 49.77
N GLY A 570 -30.44 -9.96 48.93
CA GLY A 570 -30.61 -9.64 47.51
C GLY A 570 -31.12 -8.22 47.24
N GLY A 571 -31.26 -7.37 48.26
CA GLY A 571 -31.79 -6.01 48.15
C GLY A 571 -30.80 -4.96 47.67
N MET A 572 -29.56 -5.35 47.35
CA MET A 572 -28.51 -4.45 46.89
C MET A 572 -28.04 -4.81 45.48
N GLN A 573 -27.34 -3.87 44.85
CA GLN A 573 -26.77 -4.01 43.50
C GLN A 573 -25.26 -3.83 43.55
N VAL A 574 -24.53 -4.64 42.80
CA VAL A 574 -23.06 -4.62 42.77
C VAL A 574 -22.52 -4.51 41.34
N GLN A 575 -21.36 -3.86 41.21
CA GLN A 575 -20.81 -3.38 39.93
C GLN A 575 -19.49 -4.07 39.53
N ASN A 576 -19.19 -5.27 40.07
CA ASN A 576 -17.89 -5.92 39.92
C ASN A 576 -17.43 -6.04 38.45
N SER A 577 -18.32 -6.39 37.52
CA SER A 577 -17.98 -6.49 36.09
C SER A 577 -17.71 -5.14 35.42
N ILE A 578 -18.47 -4.09 35.76
CA ILE A 578 -18.25 -2.73 35.24
C ILE A 578 -16.93 -2.17 35.77
N LEU A 579 -16.66 -2.37 37.06
CA LEU A 579 -15.38 -2.04 37.68
C LEU A 579 -14.21 -2.73 36.96
N PHE A 580 -14.29 -4.05 36.77
CA PHE A 580 -13.24 -4.79 36.08
C PHE A 580 -13.03 -4.32 34.64
N ALA A 581 -14.12 -4.09 33.89
CA ALA A 581 -14.02 -3.58 32.52
C ALA A 581 -13.33 -2.20 32.47
N ASN A 582 -13.64 -1.31 33.42
CA ASN A 582 -12.94 -0.03 33.56
C ASN A 582 -11.47 -0.20 33.97
N MET A 583 -11.13 -1.17 34.84
CA MET A 583 -9.74 -1.51 35.17
C MET A 583 -8.97 -1.95 33.92
N ILE A 584 -9.57 -2.80 33.08
CA ILE A 584 -8.95 -3.24 31.83
C ILE A 584 -8.80 -2.07 30.84
N ALA A 585 -9.82 -1.22 30.68
CA ALA A 585 -9.73 -0.03 29.83
C ALA A 585 -8.60 0.91 30.28
N TRP A 586 -8.47 1.13 31.59
CA TRP A 586 -7.36 1.88 32.17
C TRP A 586 -6.02 1.19 31.92
N ALA A 587 -5.93 -0.13 32.11
CA ALA A 587 -4.71 -0.90 31.92
C ALA A 587 -4.23 -0.89 30.46
N VAL A 588 -5.14 -1.03 29.48
CA VAL A 588 -4.81 -0.89 28.05
C VAL A 588 -4.21 0.49 27.76
N LYS A 589 -4.81 1.56 28.33
CA LYS A 589 -4.29 2.93 28.17
C LYS A 589 -2.91 3.08 28.81
N GLN A 590 -2.71 2.59 30.04
CA GLN A 590 -1.39 2.65 30.68
C GLN A 590 -0.35 1.85 29.89
N ALA A 591 -0.70 0.66 29.41
CA ALA A 591 0.20 -0.21 28.64
C ALA A 591 0.68 0.44 27.34
N GLU A 592 -0.13 1.35 26.76
CA GLU A 592 0.21 2.07 25.54
C GLU A 592 1.06 3.32 25.78
N PHE A 593 0.81 4.07 26.86
CA PHE A 593 1.40 5.40 27.03
C PHE A 593 2.38 5.54 28.20
N SER A 594 2.39 4.59 29.13
CA SER A 594 3.16 4.67 30.39
C SER A 594 3.53 3.28 30.95
N GLY A 595 3.57 2.25 30.10
CA GLY A 595 3.74 0.85 30.44
C GLY A 595 5.17 0.33 30.25
N ILE A 596 5.42 -0.92 30.63
CA ILE A 596 6.77 -1.54 30.57
C ILE A 596 7.35 -1.67 29.14
N ASN A 597 6.50 -1.69 28.12
CA ASN A 597 6.87 -1.84 26.71
C ASN A 597 6.63 -0.58 25.88
N THR A 598 6.37 0.56 26.52
CA THR A 598 6.24 1.82 25.78
C THR A 598 7.61 2.26 25.29
N GLN A 599 7.69 2.50 23.98
CA GLN A 599 8.92 2.97 23.31
C GLN A 599 9.27 4.39 23.72
#